data_AF-A0A7X4YHM0-F1
#
_entry.id   AF-A0A7X4YHM0-F1
#
_cell.length_a   1.000
_cell.length_b   1.000
_cell.length_c   1.000
_cell.angle_alpha   90.00
_cell.angle_beta   90.00
_cell.angle_gamma   90.00
#
_symmetry.space_group_name_H-M   'P 1'
#
loop_
_entity.id
_entity.type
_entity.pdbx_description
1 polymer ?
#
loop_
_entity_poly.entity_id
_entity_poly.type
_entity_poly.pdbx_seq_one_letter_code
_entity_poly.pdbx_strand_id
1 'polypeptide(L)'
;MTLEALVKQFADNVAAQTDAIFQPGADPDDRHGDLYIQAFKELRAQGDAGREALASLFTHERADVRVAAASFLLRYRTAESKAVLNEVAQRKGFFAFEAGQALKRWEEGTWALDPE
;
A
#
# COMPACT_ATOMS: atom_id res chain seq x y z
N MET A 1 19.95 1.80 2.72
CA MET A 1 19.28 2.49 1.57
C MET A 1 18.81 3.86 2.01
N THR A 2 18.62 4.80 1.08
CA THR A 2 17.93 6.06 1.38
C THR A 2 16.41 5.82 1.49
N LEU A 3 15.69 6.74 2.16
CA LEU A 3 14.23 6.68 2.22
C LEU A 3 13.60 6.69 0.83
N GLU A 4 14.11 7.54 -0.06
CA GLU A 4 13.66 7.64 -1.45
C GLU A 4 13.82 6.31 -2.21
N ALA A 5 14.94 5.61 -2.01
CA ALA A 5 15.17 4.31 -2.65
C ALA A 5 14.20 3.25 -2.13
N LEU A 6 13.88 3.26 -0.83
CA LEU A 6 12.91 2.34 -0.24
C LEU A 6 11.48 2.63 -0.70
N VAL A 7 11.10 3.91 -0.80
CA VAL A 7 9.79 4.32 -1.34
C VAL A 7 9.66 3.89 -2.80
N LYS A 8 10.71 4.10 -3.60
CA LYS A 8 10.74 3.65 -4.99
C LYS A 8 10.62 2.13 -5.08
N GLN A 9 11.38 1.40 -4.28
CA GLN A 9 11.31 -0.08 -4.26
C GLN A 9 9.91 -0.57 -3.86
N PHE A 10 9.27 0.07 -2.88
CA PHE A 10 7.90 -0.24 -2.52
C PHE A 10 6.95 -0.04 -3.72
N ALA A 11 7.00 1.12 -4.37
CA ALA A 11 6.13 1.44 -5.50
C ALA A 11 6.36 0.50 -6.70
N ASP A 12 7.62 0.27 -7.08
CA ASP A 12 8.00 -0.60 -8.19
C ASP A 12 7.50 -2.04 -7.96
N ASN A 13 7.63 -2.57 -6.73
CA ASN A 13 7.20 -3.94 -6.42
C ASN A 13 5.68 -4.07 -6.28
N VAL A 14 4.96 -3.05 -5.79
CA VAL A 14 3.49 -3.06 -5.83
C VAL A 14 2.99 -3.08 -7.28
N ALA A 15 3.57 -2.24 -8.14
CA ALA A 15 3.24 -2.20 -9.55
C ALA A 15 3.54 -3.54 -10.23
N ALA A 16 4.72 -4.12 -9.98
CA ALA A 16 5.13 -5.39 -10.57
C ALA A 16 4.27 -6.57 -10.09
N GLN A 17 3.93 -6.65 -8.79
CA GLN A 17 3.01 -7.68 -8.29
C GLN A 17 1.64 -7.56 -8.98
N THR A 18 1.14 -6.34 -9.08
CA THR A 18 -0.15 -6.08 -9.71
C THR A 18 -0.13 -6.50 -11.18
N ASP A 19 0.89 -6.10 -11.92
CA ASP A 19 1.04 -6.45 -13.33
C ASP A 19 1.16 -7.98 -13.51
N ALA A 20 1.88 -8.67 -12.62
CA ALA A 20 1.99 -10.13 -12.61
C ALA A 20 0.64 -10.83 -12.37
N ILE A 21 -0.18 -10.35 -11.43
CA ILE A 21 -1.52 -10.90 -11.14
C ILE A 21 -2.43 -10.86 -12.38
N PHE A 22 -2.31 -9.81 -13.21
CA PHE A 22 -3.12 -9.65 -14.42
C PHE A 22 -2.53 -10.32 -15.67
N GLN A 23 -1.31 -10.85 -15.61
CA GLN A 23 -0.71 -11.58 -16.74
C GLN A 23 -1.12 -13.07 -16.75
N PRO A 24 -1.57 -13.59 -17.90
CA PRO A 24 -1.78 -15.02 -18.06
C PRO A 24 -0.46 -15.80 -17.88
N GLY A 25 -0.44 -16.77 -16.98
CA GLY A 25 0.76 -17.54 -16.66
C GLY A 25 1.66 -16.91 -15.61
N ALA A 26 1.09 -16.12 -14.69
CA ALA A 26 1.76 -15.54 -13.54
C ALA A 26 2.72 -16.55 -12.89
N ASP A 27 3.95 -16.09 -12.65
CA ASP A 27 5.01 -16.91 -12.08
C ASP A 27 4.65 -17.31 -10.64
N PRO A 28 4.55 -18.61 -10.31
CA PRO A 28 4.32 -19.05 -8.93
C PRO A 28 5.44 -18.62 -7.97
N ASP A 29 6.63 -18.29 -8.50
CA ASP A 29 7.76 -17.78 -7.74
C ASP A 29 7.80 -16.24 -7.67
N ASP A 30 6.72 -15.52 -8.04
CA ASP A 30 6.65 -14.06 -7.90
C ASP A 30 6.81 -13.63 -6.43
N ARG A 31 7.90 -12.89 -6.16
CA ARG A 31 8.25 -12.38 -4.82
C ARG A 31 7.98 -10.89 -4.66
N HIS A 32 7.36 -10.22 -5.63
CA HIS A 32 7.10 -8.78 -5.56
C HIS A 32 6.27 -8.41 -4.32
N GLY A 33 5.34 -9.28 -3.91
CA GLY A 33 4.60 -9.16 -2.66
C GLY A 33 5.50 -9.08 -1.42
N ASP A 34 6.42 -10.04 -1.28
CA ASP A 34 7.37 -10.07 -0.17
C ASP A 34 8.30 -8.86 -0.20
N LEU A 35 8.72 -8.42 -1.39
CA LEU A 35 9.68 -7.33 -1.56
C LEU A 35 9.12 -5.97 -1.13
N TYR A 36 7.87 -5.62 -1.49
CA TYR A 36 7.32 -4.34 -0.99
C TYR A 36 6.99 -4.43 0.51
N ILE A 37 6.63 -5.60 1.04
CA ILE A 37 6.44 -5.78 2.49
C ILE A 37 7.77 -5.57 3.22
N GLN A 38 8.88 -6.08 2.68
CA GLN A 38 10.21 -5.83 3.22
C GLN A 38 10.58 -4.34 3.15
N ALA A 39 10.37 -3.68 2.00
CA ALA A 39 10.60 -2.24 1.86
C ALA A 39 9.77 -1.42 2.87
N PHE A 40 8.50 -1.79 3.10
CA PHE A 40 7.67 -1.17 4.13
C PHE A 40 8.24 -1.37 5.54
N LYS A 41 8.68 -2.59 5.89
CA LYS A 41 9.28 -2.87 7.19
C LYS A 41 10.54 -2.03 7.42
N GLU A 42 11.38 -1.89 6.39
CA GLU A 42 12.58 -1.05 6.45
C GLU A 42 12.24 0.43 6.61
N LEU A 43 11.24 0.94 5.88
CA LEU A 43 10.72 2.31 6.05
C LEU A 43 10.19 2.51 7.48
N ARG A 44 9.37 1.60 7.98
CA ARG A 44 8.82 1.65 9.35
C ARG A 44 9.93 1.63 10.41
N ALA A 45 11.03 0.92 10.17
CA ALA A 45 12.18 0.89 11.07
C ALA A 45 12.91 2.25 11.17
N GLN A 46 12.74 3.14 10.19
CA GLN A 46 13.23 4.52 10.25
C GLN A 46 12.32 5.46 11.06
N GLY A 47 11.29 4.91 11.71
CA GLY A 47 10.32 5.67 12.50
C GLY A 47 9.41 6.52 11.61
N ASP A 48 9.00 7.68 12.15
CA ASP A 48 8.05 8.57 11.49
C ASP A 48 8.57 9.09 10.15
N ALA A 49 9.87 9.38 10.04
CA ALA A 49 10.48 9.81 8.78
C ALA A 49 10.23 8.82 7.63
N GLY A 50 10.28 7.51 7.89
CA GLY A 50 10.01 6.52 6.87
C GLY A 50 8.52 6.38 6.50
N ARG A 51 7.63 6.57 7.48
CA ARG A 51 6.17 6.60 7.22
C ARG A 51 5.76 7.84 6.44
N GLU A 52 6.36 8.98 6.77
CA GLU A 52 6.21 10.24 6.05
C GLU A 52 6.71 10.12 4.61
N ALA A 53 7.88 9.50 4.42
CA ALA A 53 8.39 9.22 3.08
C ALA A 53 7.42 8.36 2.26
N LEU A 54 6.85 7.31 2.88
CA LEU A 54 5.85 6.47 2.21
C LEU A 54 4.55 7.21 1.88
N ALA A 55 4.14 8.17 2.71
CA ALA A 55 2.92 8.97 2.48
C ALA A 55 2.99 9.82 1.20
N SER A 56 4.19 10.11 0.68
CA SER A 56 4.34 10.76 -0.62
C SER A 56 3.66 10.01 -1.78
N LEU A 57 3.52 8.68 -1.65
CA LEU A 57 2.86 7.83 -2.63
C LEU A 57 1.34 8.02 -2.72
N PHE A 58 0.71 8.78 -1.82
CA PHE A 58 -0.73 9.11 -1.91
C PHE A 58 -1.09 9.86 -3.19
N THR A 59 -0.12 10.49 -3.84
CA THR A 59 -0.29 11.21 -5.11
C THR A 59 0.31 10.47 -6.31
N HIS A 60 0.80 9.24 -6.12
CA HIS A 60 1.41 8.43 -7.18
C HIS A 60 0.43 8.22 -8.34
N GLU A 61 0.90 8.11 -9.58
CA GLU A 61 0.04 8.02 -10.77
C GLU A 61 -0.80 6.73 -10.81
N ARG A 62 -0.23 5.61 -10.36
CA ARG A 62 -0.91 4.31 -10.34
C ARG A 62 -1.79 4.12 -9.10
N ALA A 63 -3.00 3.60 -9.31
CA ALA A 63 -4.00 3.44 -8.26
C ALA A 63 -3.66 2.32 -7.25
N ASP A 64 -3.07 1.22 -7.71
CA ASP A 64 -2.55 0.13 -6.90
C ASP A 64 -1.53 0.63 -5.85
N VAL A 65 -0.56 1.44 -6.28
CA VAL A 65 0.47 2.03 -5.41
C VAL A 65 -0.16 2.94 -4.36
N ARG A 66 -1.12 3.80 -4.76
CA ARG A 66 -1.86 4.65 -3.82
C ARG A 66 -2.63 3.83 -2.79
N VAL A 67 -3.35 2.78 -3.22
CA VAL A 67 -4.15 1.91 -2.35
C VAL A 67 -3.27 1.14 -1.37
N ALA A 68 -2.16 0.58 -1.85
CA ALA A 68 -1.21 -0.11 -0.99
C ALA A 68 -0.65 0.85 0.07
N ALA A 69 -0.05 1.97 -0.34
CA ALA A 69 0.53 2.94 0.60
C ALA A 69 -0.49 3.41 1.66
N ALA A 70 -1.71 3.76 1.24
CA ALA A 70 -2.77 4.18 2.16
C ALA A 70 -3.20 3.07 3.11
N SER A 71 -3.30 1.82 2.64
CA SER A 71 -3.64 0.67 3.49
C SER A 71 -2.59 0.44 4.58
N PHE A 72 -1.31 0.56 4.24
CA PHE A 72 -0.20 0.41 5.19
C PHE A 72 -0.07 1.58 6.18
N LEU A 73 -0.56 2.76 5.82
CA LEU A 73 -0.48 3.98 6.63
C LEU A 73 -1.79 4.33 7.36
N LEU A 74 -2.85 3.52 7.24
CA LEU A 74 -4.15 3.75 7.87
C LEU A 74 -4.10 4.04 9.38
N ARG A 75 -3.19 3.43 10.12
CA ARG A 75 -3.02 3.71 11.57
C ARG A 75 -2.21 4.98 11.86
N TYR A 76 -1.32 5.36 10.95
CA TYR A 76 -0.39 6.47 11.16
C TYR A 76 -0.96 7.80 10.64
N ARG A 77 -1.56 7.78 9.45
CA ARG A 77 -2.22 8.92 8.79
C ARG A 77 -3.64 8.55 8.42
N THR A 78 -4.47 8.33 9.44
CA THR A 78 -5.83 7.81 9.27
C THR A 78 -6.68 8.65 8.33
N ALA A 79 -6.69 9.98 8.51
CA ALA A 79 -7.53 10.87 7.74
C ALA A 79 -7.13 10.88 6.26
N GLU A 80 -5.84 11.08 5.95
CA GLU A 80 -5.35 11.10 4.58
C GLU A 80 -5.44 9.73 3.91
N SER A 81 -5.12 8.65 4.62
CA SER A 81 -5.23 7.30 4.09
C SER A 81 -6.69 6.94 3.76
N LYS A 82 -7.65 7.28 4.65
CA LYS A 82 -9.07 7.10 4.35
C LYS A 82 -9.51 7.96 3.16
N ALA A 83 -8.99 9.19 3.01
CA ALA A 83 -9.33 10.03 1.87
C ALA A 83 -8.89 9.40 0.53
N VAL A 84 -7.64 8.92 0.45
CA VAL A 84 -7.10 8.22 -0.72
C VAL A 84 -7.90 6.95 -1.04
N LEU A 85 -8.16 6.12 -0.03
CA LEU A 85 -8.91 4.88 -0.22
C LEU A 85 -10.35 5.16 -0.67
N ASN A 86 -11.01 6.16 -0.11
CA ASN A 86 -12.36 6.55 -0.53
C ASN A 86 -12.38 7.05 -1.98
N GLU A 87 -11.41 7.87 -2.38
CA GLU A 87 -11.30 8.36 -3.75
C GLU A 87 -11.17 7.21 -4.76
N VAL A 88 -10.33 6.21 -4.43
CA VAL A 88 -10.16 5.04 -5.31
C VAL A 88 -11.39 4.13 -5.27
N ALA A 89 -12.02 3.93 -4.11
CA ALA A 89 -13.20 3.09 -3.93
C ALA A 89 -14.45 3.59 -4.69
N GLN A 90 -14.54 4.89 -4.98
CA GLN A 90 -15.62 5.47 -5.78
C GLN A 90 -15.54 5.10 -7.27
N ARG A 91 -14.39 4.58 -7.72
CA ARG A 91 -14.20 4.15 -9.12
C ARG A 91 -14.75 2.73 -9.32
N LYS A 92 -14.51 2.16 -10.51
CA LYS A 92 -14.85 0.76 -10.81
C LYS A 92 -13.59 -0.05 -11.05
N GLY A 93 -13.67 -1.36 -10.81
CA GLY A 93 -12.59 -2.30 -11.06
C GLY A 93 -11.93 -2.82 -9.79
N PHE A 94 -10.87 -3.59 -9.98
CA PHE A 94 -10.21 -4.35 -8.92
C PHE A 94 -9.70 -3.47 -7.77
N PHE A 95 -9.02 -2.37 -8.07
CA PHE A 95 -8.49 -1.47 -7.02
C PHE A 95 -9.57 -0.72 -6.25
N ALA A 96 -10.72 -0.43 -6.87
CA ALA A 96 -11.86 0.14 -6.16
C ALA A 96 -12.42 -0.86 -5.13
N PHE A 97 -12.49 -2.15 -5.52
CA PHE A 97 -12.86 -3.23 -4.61
C PHE A 97 -11.85 -3.38 -3.47
N GLU A 98 -10.54 -3.43 -3.75
CA GLU A 98 -9.51 -3.52 -2.70
C GLU A 98 -9.57 -2.34 -1.72
N ALA A 99 -9.69 -1.11 -2.23
CA ALA A 99 -9.79 0.07 -1.38
C ALA A 99 -11.03 0.03 -0.48
N GLY A 100 -12.18 -0.39 -1.01
CA GLY A 100 -13.40 -0.60 -0.23
C GLY A 100 -13.23 -1.68 0.84
N GLN A 101 -12.55 -2.78 0.51
CA GLN A 101 -12.26 -3.85 1.45
C GLN A 101 -11.29 -3.42 2.57
N ALA A 102 -10.31 -2.55 2.27
CA ALA A 102 -9.42 -1.97 3.26
C ALA A 102 -10.19 -1.07 4.24
N LEU A 103 -11.04 -0.17 3.72
CA LEU A 103 -11.91 0.69 4.53
C LEU A 103 -12.85 -0.11 5.42
N LYS A 104 -13.49 -1.14 4.85
CA LYS A 104 -14.41 -2.02 5.60
C LYS A 104 -13.70 -2.72 6.76
N ARG A 105 -12.54 -3.34 6.51
CA ARG A 105 -11.77 -4.04 7.57
C ARG A 105 -11.25 -3.10 8.65
N TRP A 106 -10.92 -1.87 8.26
CA TRP A 106 -10.57 -0.81 9.21
C TRP A 106 -11.76 -0.46 10.11
N GLU A 107 -12.95 -0.25 9.54
CA GLU A 107 -14.18 0.10 10.27
C GLU A 107 -14.68 -1.03 11.17
N GLU A 108 -14.54 -2.28 10.74
CA GLU A 108 -14.87 -3.47 11.53
C GLU A 108 -13.89 -3.70 12.69
N GLY A 109 -12.80 -2.94 12.78
CA GLY A 109 -11.75 -3.14 13.78
C GLY A 109 -10.96 -4.43 13.58
N THR A 110 -11.12 -5.12 12.44
CA THR A 110 -10.38 -6.37 12.12
C THR A 110 -8.88 -6.11 12.08
N TRP A 111 -8.47 -4.89 11.73
CA TRP A 111 -7.08 -4.46 11.75
C TRP A 111 -6.67 -3.77 13.05
N ALA A 112 -7.41 -3.93 14.15
CA ALA A 112 -7.01 -3.49 15.49
C ALA A 112 -6.17 -4.55 16.25
N LEU A 113 -5.71 -5.61 15.56
CA LEU A 113 -5.07 -6.79 16.17
C LEU A 113 -3.64 -6.59 16.72
N ASP A 114 -3.12 -5.37 16.79
CA ASP A 114 -1.84 -5.09 17.49
C ASP A 114 -2.07 -3.98 18.51
N PRO A 115 -1.77 -4.20 19.81
CA PRO A 115 -1.71 -3.14 20.80
C PRO A 115 -0.53 -2.19 20.49
N GLU A 116 -0.66 -0.93 20.92
CA GLU A 116 0.33 0.15 20.75
C GLU A 116 1.74 -0.21 21.27
#